data_AF-A0A1W1CWQ5-F1
#
_entry.id   AF-A0A1W1CWQ5-F1
#
_cell.length_a   1.000
_cell.length_b   1.000
_cell.length_c   1.000
_cell.angle_alpha   90.00
_cell.angle_beta   90.00
_cell.angle_gamma   90.00
#
_symmetry.space_group_name_H-M   'P 1'
#
loop_
_entity.id
_entity.type
_entity.pdbx_description
1 polymer ?
#
loop_
_entity_poly.entity_id
_entity_poly.type
_entity_poly.pdbx_seq_one_letter_code
_entity_poly.pdbx_strand_id
1 'polypeptide(L)'
;MDCQKLEIEASKKMLNKYFNRSIERYGEDKKMIAYMKKSQKVWESYMDAECSALYRTIGGGTIQGIVGGNCIIDMTKRRTHEIWENYLTYGDST
;
A
#
# COMPACT_ATOMS: atom_id res chain seq x y z
N MET A 1 9.96 18.20 -7.24
CA MET A 1 10.15 16.72 -7.33
C MET A 1 10.50 16.10 -5.98
N ASP A 2 11.29 16.74 -5.12
CA ASP A 2 11.74 16.10 -3.86
C ASP A 2 10.64 15.93 -2.80
N CYS A 3 9.69 16.88 -2.70
CA CYS A 3 8.55 16.76 -1.77
C CYS A 3 7.67 15.53 -2.07
N GLN A 4 7.42 15.24 -3.35
CA GLN A 4 6.59 14.11 -3.74
C GLN A 4 7.24 12.76 -3.42
N LYS A 5 8.56 12.65 -3.62
CA LYS A 5 9.31 11.45 -3.22
C LYS A 5 9.22 11.23 -1.71
N LEU A 6 9.35 12.28 -0.91
CA LEU A 6 9.19 12.20 0.54
C LEU A 6 7.78 11.74 0.95
N GLU A 7 6.73 12.20 0.26
CA GLU A 7 5.37 11.76 0.56
C GLU A 7 5.13 10.30 0.18
N ILE A 8 5.66 9.82 -0.95
CA ILE A 8 5.62 8.41 -1.33
C ILE A 8 6.30 7.54 -0.27
N GLU A 9 7.48 7.94 0.21
CA GLU A 9 8.18 7.19 1.25
C GLU A 9 7.43 7.20 2.58
N ALA A 10 6.84 8.34 2.95
CA ALA A 10 6.00 8.46 4.14
C ALA A 10 4.76 7.55 4.06
N SER A 11 4.08 7.49 2.91
CA SER A 11 2.89 6.65 2.73
C SER A 11 3.23 5.16 2.76
N LYS A 12 4.34 4.75 2.13
CA LYS A 12 4.86 3.36 2.20
C LYS A 12 5.28 2.98 3.62
N LYS A 13 5.91 3.88 4.36
CA LYS A 13 6.27 3.65 5.76
C LYS A 13 5.04 3.42 6.64
N MET A 14 3.96 4.17 6.40
CA MET A 14 2.69 3.96 7.11
C MET A 14 2.07 2.60 6.78
N LEU A 15 2.03 2.24 5.49
CA LEU A 15 1.55 0.93 5.05
C LEU A 15 2.33 -0.21 5.74
N ASN A 16 3.66 -0.16 5.71
CA ASN A 16 4.52 -1.17 6.33
C ASN A 16 4.29 -1.26 7.85
N LYS A 17 4.08 -0.13 8.53
CA LYS A 17 3.76 -0.10 9.96
C LYS A 17 2.49 -0.88 10.27
N TYR A 18 1.40 -0.63 9.54
CA TYR A 18 0.12 -1.31 9.75
C TYR A 18 0.17 -2.78 9.33
N PHE A 19 0.86 -3.09 8.23
CA PHE A 19 1.04 -4.46 7.79
C PHE A 19 1.81 -5.28 8.83
N ASN A 20 2.93 -4.77 9.35
CA ASN A 20 3.70 -5.44 10.40
C ASN A 20 2.87 -5.63 11.67
N ARG A 21 2.12 -4.61 12.09
CA ARG A 21 1.21 -4.74 13.25
C ARG A 21 0.15 -5.83 13.05
N SER A 22 -0.34 -5.97 11.82
CA SER A 22 -1.29 -7.02 11.46
C SER A 22 -0.63 -8.39 11.52
N ILE A 23 0.57 -8.56 10.96
CA ILE A 23 1.35 -9.81 11.05
C ILE A 23 1.63 -10.20 12.51
N GLU A 24 1.99 -9.24 13.37
CA GLU A 24 2.21 -9.46 14.81
C GLU A 24 0.95 -10.00 15.51
N ARG A 25 -0.24 -9.49 15.16
CA ARG A 25 -1.52 -9.95 15.74
C ARG A 25 -1.77 -11.44 15.44
N TYR A 26 -1.41 -11.90 14.25
CA TYR A 26 -1.59 -13.31 13.86
C TYR A 26 -0.47 -14.23 14.36
N GLY A 27 0.61 -13.67 14.94
CA GLY A 27 1.61 -14.38 15.73
C GLY A 27 2.11 -15.69 15.13
N GLU A 28 1.55 -16.81 15.60
CA GLU A 28 1.96 -18.17 15.25
C GLU A 28 1.19 -18.79 14.07
N ASP A 29 0.11 -18.15 13.58
CA ASP A 29 -0.61 -18.62 12.39
C ASP A 29 0.21 -18.34 11.12
N LYS A 30 1.21 -19.19 10.91
CA LYS A 30 2.13 -19.14 9.76
C LYS A 30 1.39 -19.21 8.43
N LYS A 31 0.24 -19.90 8.39
CA LYS A 31 -0.55 -20.04 7.16
C LYS A 31 -1.24 -18.72 6.83
N MET A 32 -1.88 -18.08 7.81
CA MET A 32 -2.49 -16.76 7.65
C MET A 32 -1.44 -15.70 7.29
N ILE A 33 -0.31 -15.67 8.01
CA ILE A 33 0.82 -14.79 7.71
C ILE A 33 1.33 -14.98 6.28
N ALA A 34 1.40 -16.22 5.79
CA ALA A 34 1.81 -16.51 4.41
C ALA A 34 0.81 -15.95 3.39
N TYR A 35 -0.50 -16.08 3.63
CA TYR A 35 -1.52 -15.47 2.77
C TYR A 35 -1.46 -13.95 2.78
N MET A 36 -1.28 -13.33 3.95
CA MET A 36 -1.14 -11.88 4.07
C MET A 36 0.07 -11.36 3.28
N LYS A 37 1.24 -12.01 3.44
CA LYS A 37 2.45 -11.67 2.68
C LYS A 37 2.27 -11.84 1.18
N LYS A 38 1.60 -12.92 0.75
CA LYS A 38 1.29 -13.15 -0.66
C LYS A 38 0.36 -12.06 -1.20
N SER A 39 -0.71 -11.72 -0.47
CA SER A 39 -1.66 -10.66 -0.84
C SER A 39 -0.95 -9.30 -0.97
N GLN A 40 -0.11 -8.94 0.00
CA GLN A 40 0.67 -7.71 -0.02
C GLN A 40 1.61 -7.63 -1.22
N LYS A 41 2.36 -8.70 -1.52
CA LYS A 41 3.26 -8.76 -2.68
C LYS A 41 2.53 -8.61 -4.02
N VAL A 42 1.38 -9.28 -4.17
CA VAL A 42 0.56 -9.16 -5.40
C VAL A 42 0.00 -7.75 -5.53
N TRP A 43 -0.46 -7.17 -4.42
CA TRP A 43 -0.95 -5.79 -4.40
C TRP A 43 0.14 -4.78 -4.79
N GLU A 44 1.39 -4.94 -4.33
CA GLU A 44 2.51 -4.08 -4.73
C GLU A 44 2.74 -4.13 -6.25
N SER A 45 2.70 -5.33 -6.84
CA SER A 45 2.82 -5.50 -8.30
C SER A 45 1.66 -4.84 -9.05
N TYR A 46 0.44 -4.92 -8.51
CA TYR A 46 -0.72 -4.25 -9.08
C TYR A 46 -0.59 -2.72 -9.01
N MET A 47 -0.19 -2.17 -7.86
CA MET A 47 0.06 -0.74 -7.67
C MET A 47 1.09 -0.21 -8.68
N ASP A 48 2.22 -0.90 -8.83
CA ASP A 48 3.26 -0.50 -9.77
C ASP A 48 2.75 -0.50 -11.22
N ALA A 49 2.00 -1.53 -11.61
CA ALA A 49 1.42 -1.64 -12.95
C ALA A 49 0.38 -0.54 -13.22
N GLU A 50 -0.54 -0.32 -12.28
CA GLU A 50 -1.63 0.66 -12.40
C GLU A 50 -1.08 2.09 -12.43
N CYS A 51 -0.17 2.44 -11.51
CA CYS A 51 0.42 3.77 -11.49
C CYS A 51 1.31 4.04 -12.71
N SER A 52 1.96 2.99 -13.26
CA SER A 52 2.69 3.09 -14.53
C SER A 52 1.74 3.29 -15.72
N ALA A 53 0.56 2.69 -15.71
CA ALA A 53 -0.46 2.91 -16.73
C ALA A 53 -0.95 4.36 -16.68
N LEU A 54 -1.32 4.88 -15.50
CA LEU A 54 -1.73 6.27 -15.32
C LEU A 54 -0.64 7.26 -15.71
N TYR A 55 0.62 6.98 -15.37
CA TYR A 55 1.78 7.75 -15.85
C TYR A 55 1.83 7.85 -17.38
N ARG A 56 1.35 6.85 -18.13
CA ARG A 56 1.33 6.87 -19.60
C ARG A 56 0.09 7.54 -20.20
N THR A 57 -1.01 7.66 -19.45
CA THR A 57 -2.28 8.24 -19.95
C THR A 57 -2.27 9.76 -20.10
N ILE A 58 -1.25 10.44 -19.57
CA ILE A 58 -1.22 11.90 -19.46
C ILE A 58 -0.06 12.45 -20.28
N GLY A 59 -0.26 13.60 -20.92
CA GLY A 59 0.77 14.31 -21.67
C GLY A 59 2.05 14.45 -20.84
N GLY A 60 3.20 14.24 -21.47
CA GLY A 60 4.50 14.11 -20.79
C GLY A 60 4.93 15.36 -20.00
N GLY A 61 6.15 15.30 -19.46
CA GLY A 61 6.72 16.39 -18.66
C GLY A 61 6.41 16.27 -17.18
N THR A 62 6.43 17.39 -16.45
CA THR A 62 6.32 17.41 -14.98
C THR A 62 4.98 16.89 -14.45
N ILE A 63 3.89 17.07 -15.21
CA ILE A 63 2.56 16.55 -14.88
C ILE A 63 2.56 15.02 -14.78
N GLN A 64 3.32 14.36 -15.66
CA GLN A 64 3.44 12.91 -15.71
C GLN A 64 4.00 12.36 -14.40
N GLY A 65 5.07 12.96 -13.88
CA GLY A 65 5.67 12.58 -12.60
C GLY A 65 4.72 12.82 -11.42
N ILE A 66 3.98 13.93 -11.44
CA ILE A 66 3.01 14.26 -10.38
C ILE A 66 1.91 13.19 -10.32
N VAL A 67 1.36 12.77 -11.46
CA VAL A 67 0.23 11.84 -11.45
C VAL A 67 0.67 10.43 -11.07
N GLY A 68 1.79 9.94 -11.61
CA GLY A 68 2.34 8.65 -11.19
C GLY A 68 2.63 8.59 -9.69
N GLY A 69 3.21 9.65 -9.13
CA GLY A 69 3.49 9.72 -7.69
C GLY A 69 2.23 9.82 -6.82
N ASN A 70 1.23 10.59 -7.23
CA ASN A 70 -0.04 10.71 -6.51
C ASN A 70 -0.82 9.39 -6.50
N CYS A 71 -0.79 8.64 -7.61
CA CYS A 71 -1.35 7.30 -7.66
C CYS A 71 -0.78 6.39 -6.55
N ILE A 72 0.55 6.37 -6.41
CA ILE A 72 1.22 5.55 -5.38
C ILE A 72 0.78 5.98 -3.97
N ILE A 73 0.74 7.28 -3.71
CA ILE A 73 0.30 7.85 -2.43
C ILE A 73 -1.14 7.43 -2.11
N ASP A 74 -2.06 7.56 -3.07
CA ASP A 74 -3.47 7.25 -2.84
C ASP A 74 -3.73 5.76 -2.69
N MET A 75 -3.04 4.92 -3.45
CA MET A 75 -3.14 3.46 -3.33
C MET A 75 -2.57 2.97 -2.00
N THR A 76 -1.40 3.47 -1.58
CA THR A 76 -0.80 3.11 -0.28
C THR A 76 -1.66 3.56 0.91
N LYS A 77 -2.28 4.75 0.85
CA LYS A 77 -3.25 5.23 1.87
C LYS A 77 -4.47 4.30 1.93
N ARG A 78 -5.07 3.96 0.78
CA ARG A 78 -6.21 3.02 0.70
C ARG A 78 -5.86 1.64 1.26
N ARG A 79 -4.74 1.07 0.85
CA ARG A 79 -4.28 -0.24 1.32
C ARG A 79 -4.00 -0.27 2.82
N THR A 80 -3.46 0.82 3.37
CA THR A 80 -3.26 0.96 4.82
C THR A 80 -4.60 0.85 5.56
N HIS A 81 -5.64 1.52 5.05
CA HIS A 81 -6.99 1.44 5.62
C HIS A 81 -7.58 0.03 5.49
N GLU A 82 -7.49 -0.60 4.32
CA GLU A 82 -7.94 -2.00 4.12
C GLU A 82 -7.27 -2.98 5.08
N ILE A 83 -5.95 -2.83 5.32
CA ILE A 83 -5.21 -3.68 6.26
C ILE A 83 -5.72 -3.46 7.69
N TRP A 84 -5.90 -2.20 8.09
CA TRP A 84 -6.44 -1.88 9.40
C TRP A 84 -7.84 -2.48 9.58
N GLU A 85 -8.74 -2.26 8.62
CA GLU A 85 -10.11 -2.76 8.66
C GLU A 85 -10.13 -4.29 8.73
N ASN A 86 -9.48 -4.98 7.79
CA ASN A 86 -9.54 -6.44 7.69
C ASN A 86 -8.85 -7.19 8.84
N TYR A 87 -7.79 -6.62 9.42
CA TYR A 87 -6.89 -7.37 10.29
C TYR A 87 -6.75 -6.78 11.70
N LEU A 88 -7.14 -5.53 11.92
CA LEU A 88 -6.92 -4.85 13.21
C LEU A 88 -8.20 -4.34 13.87
N THR A 89 -9.33 -4.23 13.17
CA THR A 89 -10.60 -3.76 13.76
C THR A 89 -11.46 -4.89 14.32
N TYR A 90 -11.53 -6.04 13.64
CA TYR A 90 -12.40 -7.14 14.04
C TYR A 90 -11.62 -8.23 14.76
N GLY A 91 -11.70 -8.23 16.08
CA GLY A 91 -11.44 -9.43 16.87
C GLY A 91 -11.51 -9.15 18.35
N ASP A 92 -12.74 -8.91 18.81
CA ASP A 92 -13.29 -9.27 20.14
C ASP A 92 -14.81 -8.98 20.18
N SER A 93 -15.61 -9.63 19.32
CA SER A 93 -17.07 -9.68 19.49
C SER A 93 -17.67 -10.95 18.87
N THR A 94 -17.34 -12.09 19.50
CA THR A 94 -18.26 -13.18 19.88
C THR A 94 -17.48 -14.18 20.72
#